data_AF-A0AAI9SYF3-F1
#
_entry.id   AF-A0AAI9SYF3-F1
#
_cell.length_a   1.000
_cell.length_b   1.000
_cell.length_c   1.000
_cell.angle_alpha   90.00
_cell.angle_beta   90.00
_cell.angle_gamma   90.00
#
_symmetry.space_group_name_H-M   'P 1'
#
loop_
_entity.id
_entity.type
_entity.pdbx_description
1 polymer ?
#
loop_
_entity_poly.entity_id
_entity_poly.type
_entity_poly.pdbx_seq_one_letter_code
_entity_poly.pdbx_strand_id
1 'polypeptide(L)'
;MPVIRSIHANLNVLLAHKDSRSIDIALDTIDLAKIYENVDKLEQENKDPNLGYDDLVVKELLRYFKHDFFKWINSPDCPCGSDKVISKGASRFPSNTSNPHKISIVEVYQCEKCKQRVEFPRVNNPLSLLAFRKGRCGEWVNAFLLLLEALIGEGKDRTRYVMNHEDHVWCEYFSYNLKRWVHLDPCEAVFDEPLLYCNNWGKQMSYVIGFNANSVVDLSGKYITKEKQIPQSSIVDPNLVAKTIRWINGQKLQQLYNSYRMMQNKTEDQSLIQLYNDAIVPRNHELLNETETFKPTTSHSEIPQGRQTGSSEWTKARGESG
;
A
#
# COMPACT_ATOMS: atom_id res chain seq x y z
N MET A 1 -18.49 -13.67 -4.25
CA MET A 1 -17.61 -12.89 -5.15
C MET A 1 -16.36 -12.46 -4.39
N PRO A 2 -15.19 -13.03 -4.70
CA PRO A 2 -13.94 -12.79 -3.97
C PRO A 2 -13.56 -11.31 -3.88
N VAL A 3 -13.60 -10.57 -5.00
CA VAL A 3 -13.24 -9.14 -5.06
C VAL A 3 -14.10 -8.29 -4.13
N ILE A 4 -15.42 -8.43 -4.16
CA ILE A 4 -16.34 -7.68 -3.28
C ILE A 4 -16.04 -7.95 -1.80
N ARG A 5 -15.78 -9.22 -1.43
CA ARG A 5 -15.38 -9.55 -0.05
C ARG A 5 -14.07 -8.87 0.33
N SER A 6 -13.08 -8.85 -0.56
CA SER A 6 -11.82 -8.14 -0.32
C SER A 6 -12.02 -6.63 -0.20
N ILE A 7 -12.92 -6.02 -0.98
CA ILE A 7 -13.28 -4.61 -0.84
C ILE A 7 -13.79 -4.33 0.58
N HIS A 8 -14.78 -5.11 1.04
CA HIS A 8 -15.33 -4.94 2.39
C HIS A 8 -14.30 -5.17 3.50
N ALA A 9 -13.41 -6.14 3.33
CA ALA A 9 -12.37 -6.45 4.31
C ALA A 9 -11.33 -5.33 4.48
N ASN A 10 -11.11 -4.50 3.45
CA ASN A 10 -10.06 -3.46 3.44
C ASN A 10 -10.60 -2.03 3.62
N LEU A 11 -11.92 -1.82 3.83
CA LEU A 11 -12.51 -0.47 3.95
C LEU A 11 -11.88 0.43 5.02
N ASN A 12 -11.31 -0.20 6.03
CA ASN A 12 -10.75 0.40 7.24
C ASN A 12 -9.25 0.12 7.38
N VAL A 13 -8.58 -0.31 6.29
CA VAL A 13 -7.18 -0.74 6.33
C VAL A 13 -6.23 0.36 6.84
N LEU A 14 -6.56 1.63 6.58
CA LEU A 14 -5.78 2.80 7.00
C LEU A 14 -6.14 3.35 8.39
N LEU A 15 -7.14 2.81 9.09
CA LEU A 15 -7.59 3.40 10.37
C LEU A 15 -6.46 3.42 11.41
N ALA A 16 -5.61 2.39 11.44
CA ALA A 16 -4.50 2.32 12.39
C ALA A 16 -3.35 3.28 12.05
N HIS A 17 -3.28 3.74 10.80
CA HIS A 17 -2.22 4.63 10.30
C HIS A 17 -2.48 6.10 10.66
N LYS A 18 -3.73 6.46 10.94
CA LYS A 18 -4.15 7.83 11.28
C LYS A 18 -4.15 8.12 12.79
N ASP A 19 -3.75 7.17 13.63
CA ASP A 19 -3.70 7.36 15.08
C ASP A 19 -2.48 8.21 15.49
N SER A 20 -2.70 9.35 16.16
CA SER A 20 -1.64 10.30 16.51
C SER A 20 -0.51 9.68 17.31
N ARG A 21 -0.83 8.80 18.27
CA ARG A 21 0.19 8.12 19.06
C ARG A 21 1.04 7.17 18.21
N SER A 22 0.41 6.51 17.24
CA SER A 22 1.11 5.64 16.30
C SER A 22 2.03 6.44 15.38
N ILE A 23 1.62 7.65 14.97
CA ILE A 23 2.44 8.58 14.20
C ILE A 23 3.68 9.02 15.00
N ASP A 24 3.51 9.44 16.25
CA ASP A 24 4.63 9.88 17.10
C ASP A 24 5.67 8.77 17.28
N ILE A 25 5.21 7.55 17.62
CA ILE A 25 6.11 6.39 17.77
C ILE A 25 6.81 6.06 16.45
N ALA A 26 6.14 6.24 15.32
CA ALA A 26 6.72 5.98 14.01
C ALA A 26 7.90 6.92 13.71
N LEU A 27 7.74 8.22 14.00
CA LEU A 27 8.80 9.22 13.86
C LEU A 27 10.00 8.93 14.78
N ASP A 28 9.75 8.52 16.03
CA ASP A 28 10.80 8.14 16.99
C ASP A 28 11.56 6.87 16.58
N THR A 29 10.99 6.03 15.71
CA THR A 29 11.57 4.73 15.33
C THR A 29 12.56 4.82 14.17
N ILE A 30 12.49 5.88 13.35
CA ILE A 30 13.28 6.03 12.13
C ILE A 30 14.39 7.08 12.30
N ASP A 31 15.46 6.94 11.52
CA ASP A 31 16.57 7.89 11.51
C ASP A 31 16.20 9.12 10.65
N LEU A 32 15.45 10.04 11.25
CA LEU A 32 15.02 11.28 10.60
C LEU A 32 16.20 12.11 10.11
N ALA A 33 17.30 12.15 10.86
CA ALA A 33 18.49 12.92 10.48
C ALA A 33 19.06 12.38 9.16
N LYS A 34 19.25 11.05 9.05
CA LYS A 34 19.74 10.42 7.82
C LYS A 34 18.79 10.65 6.64
N ILE A 35 17.48 10.54 6.86
CA ILE A 35 16.47 10.78 5.82
C ILE A 35 16.60 12.22 5.31
N TYR A 36 16.53 13.21 6.18
CA TYR A 36 16.55 14.61 5.76
C TYR A 36 17.91 15.06 5.21
N GLU A 37 19.03 14.52 5.71
CA GLU A 37 20.35 14.77 5.09
C GLU A 37 20.39 14.30 3.63
N ASN A 38 19.76 13.17 3.31
CA ASN A 38 19.66 12.69 1.93
C ASN A 38 18.62 13.47 1.10
N VAL A 39 17.53 13.92 1.71
CA VAL A 39 16.56 14.81 1.04
C VAL A 39 17.23 16.12 0.63
N ASP A 40 18.05 16.72 1.50
CA ASP A 40 18.78 17.95 1.19
C ASP A 40 19.74 17.77 0.00
N LYS A 41 20.39 16.59 -0.11
CA LYS A 41 21.21 16.24 -1.28
C LYS A 41 20.35 16.08 -2.53
N LEU A 42 19.22 15.37 -2.42
CA LEU A 42 18.28 15.20 -3.54
C LEU A 42 17.73 16.54 -4.02
N GLU A 43 17.49 17.51 -3.13
CA GLU A 43 17.01 18.85 -3.49
C GLU A 43 18.06 19.60 -4.32
N GLN A 44 19.34 19.53 -3.94
CA GLN A 44 20.45 20.13 -4.68
C GLN A 44 20.67 19.48 -6.06
N GLU A 45 20.42 18.18 -6.16
CA GLU A 45 20.59 17.40 -7.38
C GLU A 45 19.33 17.34 -8.26
N ASN A 46 18.18 17.80 -7.76
CA ASN A 46 16.91 17.66 -8.44
C ASN A 46 16.89 18.46 -9.74
N LYS A 47 16.74 17.74 -10.87
CA LYS A 47 16.63 18.32 -12.20
C LYS A 47 15.20 18.40 -12.71
N ASP A 48 14.23 17.79 -12.02
CA ASP A 48 12.83 17.82 -12.42
C ASP A 48 12.09 18.94 -11.66
N PRO A 49 11.74 20.05 -12.33
CA PRO A 49 11.05 21.16 -11.69
C PRO A 49 9.61 20.82 -11.27
N ASN A 50 9.07 19.67 -11.72
CA ASN A 50 7.73 19.24 -11.36
C ASN A 50 7.68 18.51 -10.01
N LEU A 51 8.83 18.06 -9.49
CA LEU A 51 8.91 17.42 -8.17
C LEU A 51 9.11 18.49 -7.10
N GLY A 52 8.25 18.47 -6.08
CA GLY A 52 8.38 19.29 -4.88
C GLY A 52 9.14 18.59 -3.76
N TYR A 53 9.36 19.31 -2.66
CA TYR A 53 10.06 18.80 -1.48
C TYR A 53 9.45 17.50 -0.93
N ASP A 54 8.12 17.45 -0.80
CA ASP A 54 7.40 16.23 -0.38
C ASP A 54 7.71 15.04 -1.29
N ASP A 55 7.82 15.26 -2.59
CA ASP A 55 8.12 14.19 -3.54
C ASP A 55 9.54 13.64 -3.33
N LEU A 56 10.50 14.52 -2.99
CA LEU A 56 11.86 14.13 -2.63
C LEU A 56 11.90 13.36 -1.30
N VAL A 57 11.13 13.80 -0.30
CA VAL A 57 10.96 13.07 0.98
C VAL A 57 10.41 11.66 0.73
N VAL A 58 9.40 11.52 -0.13
CA VAL A 58 8.82 10.21 -0.46
C VAL A 58 9.81 9.31 -1.20
N LYS A 59 10.58 9.86 -2.15
CA LYS A 59 11.63 9.10 -2.87
C LYS A 59 12.70 8.61 -1.90
N GLU A 60 13.18 9.47 -1.00
CA GLU A 60 14.16 9.05 0.01
C GLU A 60 13.57 8.05 1.01
N LEU A 61 12.30 8.21 1.40
CA LEU A 61 11.63 7.25 2.29
C LEU A 61 11.55 5.86 1.65
N LEU A 62 11.24 5.75 0.35
CA LEU A 62 11.27 4.48 -0.38
C LEU A 62 12.65 3.83 -0.31
N ARG A 63 13.71 4.60 -0.61
CA ARG A 63 15.11 4.13 -0.55
C ARG A 63 15.47 3.68 0.87
N TYR A 64 15.29 4.54 1.86
CA TYR A 64 15.59 4.25 3.26
C TYR A 64 14.84 3.01 3.74
N PHE A 65 13.54 2.90 3.44
CA PHE A 65 12.72 1.79 3.89
C PHE A 65 13.25 0.45 3.38
N LYS A 66 13.55 0.36 2.08
CA LYS A 66 14.04 -0.87 1.45
C LYS A 66 15.47 -1.22 1.83
N HIS A 67 16.36 -0.23 1.83
CA HIS A 67 17.80 -0.49 1.91
C HIS A 67 18.35 -0.45 3.33
N ASP A 68 17.73 0.33 4.23
CA ASP A 68 18.26 0.56 5.57
C ASP A 68 17.35 -0.01 6.67
N PHE A 69 16.03 0.00 6.46
CA PHE A 69 15.09 -0.22 7.56
C PHE A 69 14.44 -1.60 7.59
N PHE A 70 13.80 -2.05 6.51
CA PHE A 70 12.92 -3.21 6.48
C PHE A 70 13.47 -4.36 5.65
N LYS A 71 13.24 -5.61 6.08
CA LYS A 71 13.83 -6.81 5.45
C LYS A 71 12.78 -7.76 4.88
N TRP A 72 13.05 -8.30 3.70
CA TRP A 72 12.18 -9.25 3.04
C TRP A 72 12.37 -10.66 3.63
N ILE A 73 11.27 -11.38 3.83
CA ILE A 73 11.28 -12.78 4.28
C ILE A 73 10.63 -13.68 3.23
N ASN A 74 11.43 -14.52 2.57
CA ASN A 74 10.91 -15.63 1.76
C ASN A 74 10.34 -16.72 2.67
N SER A 75 11.16 -17.21 3.59
CA SER A 75 10.84 -18.23 4.59
C SER A 75 11.50 -17.87 5.92
N PRO A 76 10.91 -18.25 7.07
CA PRO A 76 11.49 -17.96 8.36
C PRO A 76 12.76 -18.79 8.62
N ASP A 77 13.76 -18.17 9.25
CA ASP A 77 14.95 -18.88 9.72
C ASP A 77 14.61 -19.81 10.89
N CYS A 78 15.23 -21.00 10.89
CA CYS A 78 15.17 -21.89 12.03
C CYS A 78 16.16 -21.45 13.11
N PRO A 79 15.82 -21.55 14.41
CA PRO A 79 16.76 -21.27 15.52
C PRO A 79 18.08 -22.05 15.46
N CYS A 80 18.15 -23.17 14.71
CA CYS A 80 19.39 -23.91 14.49
C CYS A 80 20.31 -23.32 13.40
N GLY A 81 19.96 -22.17 12.84
CA GLY A 81 20.72 -21.47 11.80
C GLY A 81 20.48 -21.97 10.36
N SER A 82 19.45 -22.81 10.14
CA SER A 82 19.07 -23.27 8.81
C SER A 82 17.96 -22.39 8.23
N ASP A 83 18.13 -21.97 6.99
CA ASP A 83 17.14 -21.27 6.15
C ASP A 83 16.22 -22.22 5.38
N LYS A 84 16.64 -23.49 5.24
CA LYS A 84 15.88 -24.56 4.59
C LYS A 84 14.73 -25.07 5.46
N VAL A 85 13.52 -24.64 5.12
CA VAL A 85 12.28 -25.03 5.79
C VAL A 85 11.20 -25.42 4.79
N ILE A 86 10.36 -26.40 5.15
CA ILE A 86 9.24 -26.87 4.34
C ILE A 86 7.94 -26.37 4.97
N SER A 87 7.06 -25.76 4.17
CA SER A 87 5.73 -25.34 4.63
C SER A 87 4.89 -26.55 5.06
N LYS A 88 4.25 -26.44 6.21
CA LYS A 88 3.29 -27.40 6.78
C LYS A 88 1.88 -26.82 6.83
N GLY A 89 1.63 -25.73 6.10
CA GLY A 89 0.36 -25.01 6.09
C GLY A 89 0.35 -23.83 7.06
N ALA A 90 -0.85 -23.36 7.38
CA ALA A 90 -1.05 -22.24 8.29
C ALA A 90 -2.25 -22.51 9.20
N SER A 91 -2.21 -21.94 10.41
CA SER A 91 -3.31 -21.97 11.37
C SER A 91 -3.75 -20.55 11.71
N ARG A 92 -5.04 -20.36 12.01
CA ARG A 92 -5.52 -19.09 12.55
C ARG A 92 -4.89 -18.82 13.91
N PHE A 93 -4.66 -17.55 14.23
CA PHE A 93 -4.23 -17.18 15.56
C PHE A 93 -5.32 -17.55 16.59
N PRO A 94 -4.97 -18.12 17.76
CA PRO A 94 -5.94 -18.53 18.77
C PRO A 94 -6.84 -17.35 19.20
N SER A 95 -8.16 -17.53 19.12
CA SER A 95 -9.14 -16.47 19.41
C SER A 95 -9.25 -16.13 20.89
N ASN A 96 -8.79 -17.03 21.78
CA ASN A 96 -8.81 -16.87 23.22
C ASN A 96 -7.51 -16.26 23.80
N THR A 97 -6.56 -15.87 22.95
CA THR A 97 -5.28 -15.30 23.36
C THR A 97 -5.23 -13.80 23.02
N SER A 98 -4.60 -13.01 23.90
CA SER A 98 -4.31 -11.61 23.61
C SER A 98 -3.52 -11.47 22.30
N ASN A 99 -4.01 -10.64 21.37
CA ASN A 99 -3.43 -10.47 20.05
C ASN A 99 -3.05 -9.00 19.76
N PRO A 100 -2.11 -8.40 20.53
CA PRO A 100 -1.72 -7.00 20.36
C PRO A 100 -1.09 -6.73 18.98
N HIS A 101 -0.43 -7.75 18.41
CA HIS A 101 0.21 -7.70 17.10
C HIS A 101 -0.77 -7.87 15.93
N LYS A 102 -2.07 -8.07 16.21
CA LYS A 102 -3.11 -8.31 15.19
C LYS A 102 -2.71 -9.41 14.20
N ILE A 103 -2.18 -10.52 14.70
CA ILE A 103 -1.76 -11.66 13.88
C ILE A 103 -3.02 -12.29 13.26
N SER A 104 -3.06 -12.41 11.93
CA SER A 104 -4.19 -13.00 11.22
C SER A 104 -4.06 -14.53 11.14
N ILE A 105 -2.90 -15.00 10.70
CA ILE A 105 -2.54 -16.41 10.60
C ILE A 105 -1.10 -16.61 11.05
N VAL A 106 -0.79 -17.84 11.45
CA VAL A 106 0.57 -18.30 11.72
C VAL A 106 0.90 -19.35 10.68
N GLU A 107 1.83 -19.04 9.80
CA GLU A 107 2.38 -20.02 8.86
C GLU A 107 3.32 -20.95 9.63
N VAL A 108 3.19 -22.25 9.40
CA VAL A 108 3.95 -23.29 10.11
C VAL A 108 4.88 -23.96 9.13
N TYR A 109 6.13 -24.08 9.52
CA TYR A 109 7.18 -24.70 8.74
C TYR A 109 7.88 -25.79 9.56
N GLN A 110 8.54 -26.71 8.88
CA GLN A 110 9.44 -27.68 9.49
C GLN A 110 10.84 -27.50 8.93
N CYS A 111 11.83 -27.33 9.81
CA CYS A 111 13.23 -27.26 9.40
C CYS A 111 13.70 -28.60 8.82
N GLU A 112 14.36 -28.56 7.66
CA GLU A 112 14.86 -29.79 7.03
C GLU A 112 16.02 -30.41 7.82
N LYS A 113 16.85 -29.57 8.45
CA LYS A 113 18.05 -29.98 9.20
C LYS A 113 17.72 -30.57 10.58
N CYS A 114 17.07 -29.80 11.44
CA CYS A 114 16.82 -30.20 12.83
C CYS A 114 15.40 -30.71 13.10
N LYS A 115 14.54 -30.74 12.08
CA LYS A 115 13.13 -31.17 12.16
C LYS A 115 12.24 -30.37 13.11
N GLN A 116 12.75 -29.31 13.73
CA GLN A 116 11.98 -28.41 14.60
C GLN A 116 10.89 -27.67 13.81
N ARG A 117 9.80 -27.39 14.52
CA ARG A 117 8.70 -26.56 14.06
C ARG A 117 9.10 -25.08 14.12
N VAL A 118 8.93 -24.38 13.02
CA VAL A 118 9.21 -22.93 12.89
C VAL A 118 7.91 -22.23 12.55
N GLU A 119 7.61 -21.13 13.23
CA GLU A 119 6.40 -20.35 13.01
C GLU A 119 6.73 -19.00 12.39
N PHE A 120 5.88 -18.55 11.48
CA PHE A 120 5.92 -17.21 10.91
C PHE A 120 4.56 -16.53 11.06
N PRO A 121 4.35 -15.76 12.15
CA PRO A 121 3.13 -15.00 12.37
C PRO A 121 2.97 -13.88 11.35
N ARG A 122 1.80 -13.78 10.71
CA ARG A 122 1.46 -12.68 9.78
C ARG A 122 0.86 -11.51 10.56
N VAL A 123 1.74 -10.57 10.92
CA VAL A 123 1.47 -9.43 11.80
C VAL A 123 0.79 -8.31 11.01
N ASN A 124 -0.32 -7.76 11.54
CA ASN A 124 -1.05 -6.66 10.89
C ASN A 124 -1.05 -5.36 11.71
N ASN A 125 -0.45 -5.34 12.90
CA ASN A 125 -0.27 -4.13 13.67
C ASN A 125 0.96 -3.35 13.12
N PRO A 126 0.79 -2.14 12.55
CA PRO A 126 1.90 -1.43 11.91
C PRO A 126 3.02 -1.05 12.87
N LEU A 127 2.72 -0.69 14.13
CA LEU A 127 3.75 -0.41 15.15
C LEU A 127 4.60 -1.64 15.46
N SER A 128 3.96 -2.82 15.54
CA SER A 128 4.69 -4.07 15.72
C SER A 128 5.62 -4.34 14.53
N LEU A 129 5.21 -3.99 13.32
CA LEU A 129 6.04 -4.12 12.13
C LEU A 129 7.23 -3.15 12.14
N LEU A 130 7.08 -1.92 12.64
CA LEU A 130 8.22 -1.00 12.80
C LEU A 130 9.27 -1.51 13.80
N ALA A 131 8.85 -2.30 14.79
CA ALA A 131 9.75 -2.97 15.72
C ALA A 131 10.41 -4.22 15.11
N PHE A 132 9.63 -5.07 14.41
CA PHE A 132 10.14 -6.32 13.83
C PHE A 132 10.97 -6.12 12.57
N ARG A 133 10.66 -5.08 11.79
CA ARG A 133 11.38 -4.64 10.59
C ARG A 133 11.53 -5.71 9.52
N LYS A 134 10.57 -6.61 9.40
CA LYS A 134 10.63 -7.73 8.45
C LYS A 134 9.27 -8.28 8.07
N GLY A 135 9.16 -8.81 6.85
CA GLY A 135 7.93 -9.44 6.35
C GLY A 135 7.90 -9.58 4.83
N ARG A 136 6.69 -9.65 4.27
CA ARG A 136 6.43 -9.71 2.82
C ARG A 136 5.59 -8.50 2.38
N CYS A 137 5.16 -8.44 1.12
CA CYS A 137 4.47 -7.26 0.55
C CYS A 137 3.39 -6.65 1.46
N GLY A 138 2.53 -7.46 2.08
CA GLY A 138 1.53 -7.01 3.05
C GLY A 138 2.13 -6.28 4.27
N GLU A 139 3.13 -6.87 4.93
CA GLU A 139 3.81 -6.22 6.05
C GLU A 139 4.63 -5.00 5.61
N TRP A 140 5.27 -5.07 4.45
CA TRP A 140 6.05 -3.97 3.88
C TRP A 140 5.17 -2.74 3.67
N VAL A 141 4.06 -2.89 2.94
CA VAL A 141 3.13 -1.80 2.65
C VAL A 141 2.45 -1.29 3.92
N ASN A 142 2.07 -2.18 4.84
CA ASN A 142 1.44 -1.77 6.09
C ASN A 142 2.37 -0.93 6.97
N ALA A 143 3.64 -1.33 7.11
CA ALA A 143 4.63 -0.55 7.84
C ALA A 143 4.99 0.75 7.11
N PHE A 144 5.20 0.68 5.80
CA PHE A 144 5.56 1.85 4.99
C PHE A 144 4.49 2.93 5.02
N LEU A 145 3.20 2.57 4.91
CA LEU A 145 2.10 3.51 5.00
C LEU A 145 2.08 4.28 6.32
N LEU A 146 2.53 3.69 7.43
CA LEU A 146 2.57 4.38 8.72
C LEU A 146 3.68 5.44 8.73
N LEU A 147 4.85 5.11 8.17
CA LEU A 147 5.94 6.07 8.02
C LEU A 147 5.59 7.18 7.03
N LEU A 148 4.93 6.84 5.92
CA LEU A 148 4.48 7.78 4.91
C LEU A 148 3.47 8.77 5.51
N GLU A 149 2.48 8.26 6.26
CA GLU A 149 1.52 9.09 6.97
C GLU A 149 2.20 9.98 8.02
N ALA A 150 3.18 9.45 8.74
CA ALA A 150 3.90 10.21 9.76
C ALA A 150 4.73 11.37 9.19
N LEU A 151 5.36 11.17 8.02
CA LEU A 151 6.25 12.17 7.40
C LEU A 151 5.52 13.20 6.53
N ILE A 152 4.53 12.79 5.74
CA ILE A 152 3.86 13.66 4.76
C ILE A 152 2.34 13.68 4.86
N GLY A 153 1.76 12.91 5.79
CA GLY A 153 0.32 12.80 5.97
C GLY A 153 -0.28 14.11 6.47
N GLU A 154 0.33 14.77 7.47
CA GLU A 154 -0.11 16.06 8.04
C GLU A 154 -1.62 16.12 8.37
N GLY A 155 -2.26 14.98 8.69
CA GLY A 155 -3.72 14.90 8.87
C GLY A 155 -4.55 15.08 7.58
N LYS A 156 -3.89 15.15 6.42
CA LYS A 156 -4.49 15.19 5.08
C LYS A 156 -4.66 13.77 4.54
N ASP A 157 -5.65 13.57 3.69
CA ASP A 157 -5.97 12.27 3.12
C ASP A 157 -5.13 11.96 1.87
N ARG A 158 -3.80 12.00 2.04
CA ARG A 158 -2.81 11.89 0.95
C ARG A 158 -2.27 10.49 0.73
N THR A 159 -2.70 9.50 1.51
CA THR A 159 -2.20 8.13 1.43
C THR A 159 -3.30 7.19 0.97
N ARG A 160 -2.94 6.19 0.18
CA ARG A 160 -3.87 5.19 -0.34
C ARG A 160 -3.21 3.82 -0.32
N TYR A 161 -3.88 2.85 0.28
CA TYR A 161 -3.52 1.44 0.18
C TYR A 161 -4.06 0.88 -1.13
N VAL A 162 -3.25 0.19 -1.90
CA VAL A 162 -3.66 -0.39 -3.18
C VAL A 162 -3.52 -1.90 -3.15
N MET A 163 -4.58 -2.59 -3.57
CA MET A 163 -4.64 -4.05 -3.61
C MET A 163 -4.94 -4.51 -5.03
N ASN A 164 -4.05 -5.33 -5.58
CA ASN A 164 -4.34 -6.16 -6.74
C ASN A 164 -4.98 -7.49 -6.30
N HIS A 165 -5.99 -7.96 -7.04
CA HIS A 165 -6.71 -9.19 -6.73
C HIS A 165 -5.81 -10.44 -6.74
N GLU A 166 -4.83 -10.48 -7.64
CA GLU A 166 -3.85 -11.55 -7.80
C GLU A 166 -2.68 -11.41 -6.80
N ASP A 167 -3.01 -11.17 -5.52
CA ASP A 167 -2.10 -11.32 -4.38
C ASP A 167 -0.89 -10.37 -4.38
N HIS A 168 -1.10 -9.10 -4.71
CA HIS A 168 -0.08 -8.08 -4.51
C HIS A 168 -0.68 -6.78 -3.99
N VAL A 169 0.11 -6.03 -3.23
CA VAL A 169 -0.31 -4.79 -2.58
C VAL A 169 0.82 -3.80 -2.63
N TRP A 170 0.47 -2.52 -2.74
CA TRP A 170 1.37 -1.37 -2.76
C TRP A 170 0.62 -0.14 -2.24
N CYS A 171 1.15 1.06 -2.46
CA CYS A 171 0.48 2.29 -2.05
C CYS A 171 0.52 3.38 -3.11
N GLU A 172 -0.32 4.39 -2.95
CA GLU A 172 -0.17 5.66 -3.65
C GLU A 172 -0.08 6.79 -2.63
N TYR A 173 0.57 7.88 -3.05
CA TYR A 173 0.47 9.15 -2.35
C TYR A 173 -0.01 10.25 -3.29
N PHE A 174 -0.70 11.25 -2.76
CA PHE A 174 -1.08 12.42 -3.52
C PHE A 174 0.02 13.48 -3.47
N SER A 175 0.66 13.73 -4.61
CA SER A 175 1.62 14.82 -4.79
C SER A 175 0.88 16.11 -5.11
N TYR A 176 1.11 17.16 -4.32
CA TYR A 176 0.56 18.48 -4.61
C TYR A 176 1.25 19.19 -5.77
N ASN A 177 2.55 18.93 -5.97
CA ASN A 177 3.31 19.49 -7.09
C ASN A 177 2.91 18.85 -8.41
N LEU A 178 2.80 17.52 -8.45
CA LEU A 178 2.33 16.78 -9.63
C LEU A 178 0.80 16.81 -9.80
N LYS A 179 0.07 17.24 -8.76
CA LYS A 179 -1.41 17.35 -8.71
C LYS A 179 -2.14 16.04 -9.04
N ARG A 180 -1.57 14.90 -8.64
CA ARG A 180 -2.13 13.57 -8.88
C ARG A 180 -1.66 12.53 -7.87
N TRP A 181 -2.35 11.39 -7.88
CA TRP A 181 -1.91 10.19 -7.19
C TRP A 181 -0.71 9.56 -7.91
N VAL A 182 0.37 9.37 -7.18
CA VAL A 182 1.63 8.80 -7.62
C VAL A 182 1.75 7.39 -7.07
N HIS A 183 2.14 6.45 -7.93
CA HIS A 183 2.39 5.06 -7.57
C HIS A 183 3.62 4.96 -6.64
N LEU A 184 3.55 4.14 -5.59
CA LEU A 184 4.66 3.80 -4.72
C LEU A 184 4.69 2.29 -4.44
N ASP A 185 5.80 1.65 -4.75
CA ASP A 185 6.07 0.28 -4.30
C ASP A 185 7.29 0.27 -3.36
N PRO A 186 7.07 0.13 -2.03
CA PRO A 186 8.17 0.10 -1.07
C PRO A 186 8.97 -1.20 -1.12
N CYS A 187 8.40 -2.31 -1.60
CA CYS A 187 9.15 -3.57 -1.76
C CYS A 187 10.23 -3.41 -2.82
N GLU A 188 9.95 -2.62 -3.84
CA GLU A 188 10.81 -2.39 -4.98
C GLU A 188 11.61 -1.08 -4.88
N ALA A 189 11.26 -0.19 -3.94
CA ALA A 189 11.75 1.19 -3.82
C ALA A 189 11.48 2.03 -5.08
N VAL A 190 10.28 1.87 -5.63
CA VAL A 190 9.89 2.44 -6.92
C VAL A 190 8.89 3.58 -6.73
N PHE A 191 9.17 4.69 -7.40
CA PHE A 191 8.36 5.90 -7.42
C PHE A 191 7.77 6.10 -8.83
N ASP A 192 6.47 6.26 -8.93
CA ASP A 192 5.72 6.63 -10.13
C ASP A 192 5.75 5.69 -11.34
N GLU A 193 5.97 4.39 -11.11
CA GLU A 193 5.97 3.38 -12.20
C GLU A 193 4.76 2.42 -12.15
N PRO A 194 3.54 2.85 -12.49
CA PRO A 194 2.35 1.99 -12.40
C PRO A 194 2.38 0.79 -13.35
N LEU A 195 3.20 0.82 -14.41
CA LEU A 195 3.34 -0.29 -15.36
C LEU A 195 4.40 -1.32 -14.93
N LEU A 196 5.02 -1.16 -13.75
CA LEU A 196 5.97 -2.10 -13.18
C LEU A 196 5.44 -3.54 -13.22
N TYR A 197 4.20 -3.75 -12.81
CA TYR A 197 3.64 -5.09 -12.68
C TYR A 197 3.37 -5.76 -14.04
N CYS A 198 2.69 -5.07 -14.95
CA CYS A 198 2.32 -5.64 -16.25
C CYS A 198 3.50 -5.74 -17.22
N ASN A 199 4.28 -4.66 -17.36
CA ASN A 199 5.32 -4.59 -18.39
C ASN A 199 6.64 -5.21 -17.91
N ASN A 200 7.02 -4.97 -16.65
CA ASN A 200 8.30 -5.44 -16.14
C ASN A 200 8.18 -6.87 -15.59
N TRP A 201 7.18 -7.17 -14.76
CA TRP A 201 7.01 -8.53 -14.23
C TRP A 201 6.24 -9.47 -15.16
N GLY A 202 5.57 -8.91 -16.17
CA GLY A 202 4.71 -9.68 -17.06
C GLY A 202 3.38 -10.08 -16.42
N LYS A 203 3.02 -9.53 -15.25
CA LYS A 203 1.88 -9.98 -14.43
C LYS A 203 0.55 -9.74 -15.13
N GLN A 204 -0.29 -10.77 -15.20
CA GLN A 204 -1.69 -10.65 -15.57
C GLN A 204 -2.54 -10.28 -14.35
N MET A 205 -3.44 -9.31 -14.51
CA MET A 205 -4.23 -8.77 -13.40
C MET A 205 -5.70 -8.57 -13.79
N SER A 206 -6.61 -8.72 -12.83
CA SER A 206 -8.05 -8.52 -13.06
C SER A 206 -8.57 -7.20 -12.47
N TYR A 207 -8.32 -6.98 -11.18
CA TYR A 207 -8.77 -5.79 -10.45
C TYR A 207 -7.61 -5.20 -9.64
N VAL A 208 -7.50 -3.88 -9.65
CA VAL A 208 -6.66 -3.11 -8.75
C VAL A 208 -7.55 -2.11 -8.03
N ILE A 209 -7.70 -2.24 -6.72
CA ILE A 209 -8.58 -1.39 -5.91
C ILE A 209 -7.75 -0.55 -4.95
N GLY A 210 -7.95 0.77 -5.02
CA GLY A 210 -7.38 1.75 -4.09
C GLY A 210 -8.34 2.04 -2.93
N PHE A 211 -7.78 2.10 -1.72
CA PHE A 211 -8.47 2.42 -0.47
C PHE A 211 -7.79 3.61 0.17
N ASN A 212 -8.54 4.68 0.34
CA ASN A 212 -8.13 5.88 1.06
C ASN A 212 -9.17 6.12 2.19
N ALA A 213 -8.90 7.02 3.14
CA ALA A 213 -9.78 7.18 4.31
C ALA A 213 -11.24 7.47 3.89
N ASN A 214 -11.39 8.32 2.88
CA ASN A 214 -12.69 8.85 2.45
C ASN A 214 -13.19 8.26 1.13
N SER A 215 -12.42 7.37 0.48
CA SER A 215 -12.82 6.81 -0.82
C SER A 215 -12.28 5.42 -1.13
N VAL A 216 -12.99 4.74 -2.03
CA VAL A 216 -12.57 3.52 -2.74
C VAL A 216 -12.62 3.80 -4.24
N VAL A 217 -11.62 3.34 -4.98
CA VAL A 217 -11.49 3.57 -6.42
C VAL A 217 -11.01 2.30 -7.13
N ASP A 218 -11.56 2.04 -8.31
CA ASP A 218 -11.05 1.00 -9.21
C ASP A 218 -9.95 1.61 -10.06
N LEU A 219 -8.70 1.24 -9.77
CA LEU A 219 -7.49 1.71 -10.44
C LEU A 219 -7.03 0.76 -11.55
N SER A 220 -7.85 -0.21 -11.95
CA SER A 220 -7.49 -1.20 -12.97
C SER A 220 -7.01 -0.52 -14.27
N GLY A 221 -7.67 0.56 -14.70
CA GLY A 221 -7.26 1.30 -15.90
C GLY A 221 -5.89 1.99 -15.81
N LYS A 222 -5.39 2.28 -14.61
CA LYS A 222 -4.07 2.87 -14.37
C LYS A 222 -2.94 1.85 -14.40
N TYR A 223 -3.19 0.64 -13.89
CA TYR A 223 -2.16 -0.35 -13.62
C TYR A 223 -2.15 -1.55 -14.58
N ILE A 224 -3.25 -1.80 -15.28
CA ILE A 224 -3.41 -3.00 -16.10
C ILE A 224 -3.42 -2.60 -17.58
N THR A 225 -2.45 -3.11 -18.34
CA THR A 225 -2.45 -2.94 -19.80
C THR A 225 -3.50 -3.83 -20.45
N LYS A 226 -3.95 -3.46 -21.66
CA LYS A 226 -4.97 -4.24 -22.39
C LYS A 226 -4.54 -5.69 -22.63
N GLU A 227 -3.25 -5.93 -22.84
CA GLU A 227 -2.67 -7.25 -23.13
C GLU A 227 -2.58 -8.13 -21.87
N LYS A 228 -2.52 -7.50 -20.68
CA LYS A 228 -2.36 -8.19 -19.38
C LYS A 228 -3.66 -8.22 -18.56
N GLN A 229 -4.75 -7.70 -19.10
CA GLN A 229 -6.05 -7.67 -18.44
C GLN A 229 -6.70 -9.06 -18.45
N ILE A 230 -6.81 -9.66 -17.28
CA ILE A 230 -7.73 -10.78 -17.06
C ILE A 230 -9.15 -10.22 -17.16
N PRO A 231 -10.05 -10.79 -17.99
CA PRO A 231 -11.40 -10.26 -18.16
C PRO A 231 -12.12 -10.16 -16.82
N GLN A 232 -12.48 -8.95 -16.40
CA GLN A 232 -13.13 -8.70 -15.12
C GLN A 232 -14.42 -9.53 -14.94
N SER A 233 -15.17 -9.73 -16.02
CA SER A 233 -16.37 -10.56 -16.08
C SER A 233 -16.13 -12.03 -15.78
N SER A 234 -14.89 -12.53 -15.95
CA SER A 234 -14.52 -13.90 -15.56
C SER A 234 -14.38 -14.07 -14.04
N ILE A 235 -14.24 -12.96 -13.29
CA ILE A 235 -14.08 -12.95 -11.84
C ILE A 235 -15.41 -12.63 -11.14
N VAL A 236 -16.10 -11.59 -11.59
CA VAL A 236 -17.36 -11.08 -11.04
C VAL A 236 -18.01 -10.12 -12.04
N ASP A 237 -19.34 -9.97 -12.01
CA ASP A 237 -20.04 -8.92 -12.77
C ASP A 237 -19.43 -7.53 -12.45
N PRO A 238 -18.78 -6.87 -13.41
CA PRO A 238 -18.14 -5.57 -13.18
C PRO A 238 -19.14 -4.49 -12.75
N ASN A 239 -20.41 -4.60 -13.19
CA ASN A 239 -21.46 -3.66 -12.77
C ASN A 239 -21.74 -3.75 -11.27
N LEU A 240 -21.63 -4.94 -10.70
CA LEU A 240 -21.82 -5.13 -9.27
C LEU A 240 -20.66 -4.53 -8.48
N VAL A 241 -19.41 -4.69 -8.94
CA VAL A 241 -18.24 -4.04 -8.33
C VAL A 241 -18.39 -2.52 -8.38
N ALA A 242 -18.73 -1.95 -9.54
CA ALA A 242 -18.96 -0.52 -9.70
C ALA A 242 -20.09 0.01 -8.79
N LYS A 243 -21.21 -0.72 -8.68
CA LYS A 243 -22.31 -0.38 -7.77
C LYS A 243 -21.87 -0.44 -6.30
N THR A 244 -21.11 -1.46 -5.91
CA THR A 244 -20.57 -1.61 -4.56
C THR A 244 -19.64 -0.43 -4.21
N ILE A 245 -18.68 -0.09 -5.08
CA ILE A 245 -17.78 1.05 -4.88
C ILE A 245 -18.57 2.35 -4.76
N ARG A 246 -19.56 2.60 -5.64
CA ARG A 246 -20.42 3.79 -5.58
C ARG A 246 -21.18 3.89 -4.27
N TRP A 247 -21.77 2.78 -3.82
CA TRP A 247 -22.50 2.74 -2.54
C TRP A 247 -21.57 3.02 -1.35
N ILE A 248 -20.40 2.37 -1.29
CA ILE A 248 -19.38 2.59 -0.25
C ILE A 248 -18.95 4.06 -0.21
N ASN A 249 -18.67 4.67 -1.37
CA ASN A 249 -18.26 6.07 -1.43
C ASN A 249 -19.36 7.01 -0.97
N GLY A 250 -20.64 6.72 -1.26
CA GLY A 250 -21.77 7.47 -0.70
C GLY A 250 -21.79 7.40 0.83
N GLN A 251 -21.53 6.23 1.41
CA GLN A 251 -21.44 6.07 2.87
C GLN A 251 -20.24 6.82 3.47
N LYS A 252 -19.06 6.75 2.84
CA LYS A 252 -17.86 7.46 3.30
C LYS A 252 -18.03 8.98 3.23
N LEU A 253 -18.64 9.51 2.17
CA LEU A 253 -18.95 10.95 2.06
C LEU A 253 -19.93 11.40 3.15
N GLN A 254 -20.96 10.60 3.46
CA GLN A 254 -21.88 10.90 4.55
C GLN A 254 -21.17 10.91 5.90
N GLN A 255 -20.27 9.95 6.15
CA GLN A 255 -19.47 9.89 7.38
C GLN A 255 -18.54 11.11 7.51
N LEU A 256 -17.88 11.50 6.42
CA LEU A 256 -17.01 12.69 6.39
C LEU A 256 -17.78 13.99 6.62
N TYR A 257 -18.96 14.12 6.01
CA TYR A 257 -19.84 15.27 6.27
C TYR A 257 -20.22 15.36 7.76
N ASN A 258 -20.62 14.23 8.36
CA ASN A 258 -20.98 14.18 9.77
C ASN A 258 -19.78 14.52 10.67
N SER A 259 -18.57 14.07 10.34
CA SER A 259 -17.37 14.40 11.13
C SER A 259 -17.05 15.91 11.07
N TYR A 260 -17.20 16.54 9.91
CA TYR A 260 -17.06 18.00 9.77
C TYR A 260 -18.09 18.79 10.59
N ARG A 261 -19.33 18.30 10.65
CA ARG A 261 -20.38 18.90 11.50
C ARG A 261 -20.06 18.78 12.99
N MET A 262 -19.49 17.65 13.41
CA MET A 262 -19.22 17.36 14.82
C MET A 262 -17.92 17.98 15.36
N MET A 263 -16.85 18.04 14.56
CA MET A 263 -15.52 18.41 15.05
C MET A 263 -15.25 19.92 15.13
N GLN A 264 -15.98 20.76 14.39
CA GLN A 264 -15.58 22.16 14.18
C GLN A 264 -16.66 23.22 14.48
N ASN A 265 -17.76 22.85 15.14
CA ASN A 265 -18.92 23.74 15.36
C ASN A 265 -19.34 24.52 14.09
N LYS A 266 -19.13 23.90 12.93
CA LYS A 266 -19.36 24.49 11.60
C LYS A 266 -20.84 24.53 11.31
N THR A 267 -21.27 25.57 10.60
CA THR A 267 -22.60 25.58 10.00
C THR A 267 -22.72 24.48 8.95
N GLU A 268 -23.96 24.15 8.59
CA GLU A 268 -24.24 23.23 7.49
C GLU A 268 -23.50 23.59 6.21
N ASP A 269 -23.62 24.86 5.80
CA ASP A 269 -23.00 25.38 4.58
C ASP A 269 -21.48 25.26 4.62
N GLN A 270 -20.85 25.56 5.76
CA GLN A 270 -19.40 25.43 5.92
C GLN A 270 -18.94 23.97 5.79
N SER A 271 -19.67 23.02 6.38
CA SER A 271 -19.35 21.60 6.25
C SER A 271 -19.57 21.08 4.83
N LEU A 272 -20.60 21.55 4.12
CA LEU A 272 -20.85 21.20 2.72
C LEU A 272 -19.78 21.77 1.78
N ILE A 273 -19.39 23.03 1.93
CA ILE A 273 -18.31 23.66 1.16
C ILE A 273 -17.00 22.91 1.39
N GLN A 274 -16.71 22.53 2.63
CA GLN A 274 -15.51 21.76 2.93
C GLN A 274 -15.56 20.36 2.30
N LEU A 275 -16.67 19.62 2.43
CA LEU A 275 -16.84 18.32 1.76
C LEU A 275 -16.65 18.41 0.25
N TYR A 276 -17.19 19.48 -0.36
CA TYR A 276 -17.06 19.73 -1.78
C TYR A 276 -15.59 19.90 -2.19
N ASN A 277 -14.84 20.75 -1.48
CA ASN A 277 -13.43 21.04 -1.81
C ASN A 277 -12.48 19.89 -1.45
N ASP A 278 -12.69 19.22 -0.32
CA ASP A 278 -11.75 18.22 0.20
C ASP A 278 -11.95 16.83 -0.44
N ALA A 279 -13.17 16.50 -0.88
CA ALA A 279 -13.49 15.16 -1.36
C ALA A 279 -14.11 15.14 -2.77
N ILE A 280 -15.11 15.97 -3.06
CA ILE A 280 -15.85 15.89 -4.33
C ILE A 280 -15.02 16.40 -5.50
N VAL A 281 -14.44 17.60 -5.38
CA VAL A 281 -13.63 18.22 -6.44
C VAL A 281 -12.39 17.37 -6.77
N PRO A 282 -11.56 16.94 -5.81
CA PRO A 282 -10.39 16.12 -6.10
C PRO A 282 -10.75 14.79 -6.76
N ARG A 283 -11.83 14.13 -6.30
CA ARG A 283 -12.32 12.89 -6.90
C ARG A 283 -12.82 13.08 -8.32
N ASN A 284 -13.55 14.16 -8.59
CA ASN A 284 -14.02 14.45 -9.95
C ASN A 284 -12.85 14.75 -10.89
N HIS A 285 -11.84 15.47 -10.40
CA HIS A 285 -10.62 15.74 -11.16
C HIS A 285 -9.85 14.44 -11.47
N GLU A 286 -9.73 13.51 -10.53
CA GLU A 286 -9.15 12.18 -10.75
C GLU A 286 -9.92 11.41 -11.84
N LEU A 287 -11.25 11.34 -11.75
CA LEU A 287 -12.09 10.63 -12.72
C LEU A 287 -12.03 11.23 -14.13
N LEU A 288 -11.92 12.56 -14.25
CA LEU A 288 -11.77 13.22 -15.55
C LEU A 288 -10.39 12.92 -16.15
N ASN A 289 -9.34 12.96 -15.34
CA ASN A 289 -7.98 12.70 -15.81
C ASN A 289 -7.73 11.21 -16.12
N GLU A 290 -8.45 10.27 -15.50
CA GLU A 290 -8.41 8.84 -15.89
C GLU A 290 -8.90 8.60 -17.33
N THR A 291 -9.73 9.50 -17.88
CA THR A 291 -10.18 9.40 -19.28
C THR A 291 -9.15 9.90 -20.28
N GLU A 292 -8.19 10.71 -19.82
CA GLU A 292 -7.00 11.06 -20.59
C GLU A 292 -6.00 9.91 -20.40
N THR A 293 -5.70 9.18 -21.47
CA THR A 293 -4.76 8.05 -21.44
C THR A 293 -3.52 8.43 -20.64
N PHE A 294 -3.28 7.73 -19.53
CA PHE A 294 -2.05 7.88 -18.73
C PHE A 294 -0.87 7.78 -19.69
N LYS A 295 -0.21 8.90 -19.95
CA LYS A 295 1.06 8.91 -20.69
C LYS A 295 2.08 8.40 -19.68
N PRO A 296 2.69 7.22 -19.91
CA PRO A 296 3.73 6.75 -19.04
C PRO A 296 4.77 7.87 -18.92
N THR A 297 5.08 8.29 -17.70
CA THR A 297 6.31 9.04 -17.45
C THR A 297 7.43 8.21 -18.07
N THR A 298 8.32 8.84 -18.83
CA THR A 298 9.37 8.13 -19.55
C THR A 298 10.13 7.28 -18.54
N SER A 299 10.08 5.96 -18.68
CA SER A 299 10.68 5.02 -17.73
C SER A 299 12.09 5.52 -17.38
N HIS A 300 12.31 5.91 -16.14
CA HIS A 300 13.66 6.30 -15.74
C HIS A 300 14.57 5.08 -15.92
N SER A 301 15.78 5.29 -16.44
CA SER A 301 16.75 4.23 -16.76
C SER A 301 17.25 3.40 -15.57
N GLU A 302 16.62 3.55 -14.40
CA GLU A 302 17.00 2.96 -13.11
C GLU A 302 15.93 2.03 -12.53
N ILE A 303 14.81 1.77 -13.23
CA ILE A 303 13.83 0.79 -12.75
C ILE A 303 14.49 -0.60 -12.77
N PRO A 304 14.52 -1.33 -11.64
CA PRO A 304 15.09 -2.66 -11.61
C PRO A 304 14.39 -3.58 -12.62
N GLN A 305 15.16 -4.30 -13.44
CA GLN A 305 14.59 -5.25 -14.39
C GLN A 305 14.13 -6.51 -13.63
N GLY A 306 12.86 -6.87 -13.82
CA GLY A 306 12.21 -7.94 -13.10
C GLY A 306 11.97 -7.62 -11.63
N ARG A 307 11.27 -8.53 -10.96
CA ARG A 307 10.94 -8.42 -9.54
C ARG A 307 12.17 -8.59 -8.66
N GLN A 308 12.39 -7.68 -7.72
CA GLN A 308 13.55 -7.71 -6.81
C GLN A 308 13.27 -8.46 -5.49
N THR A 309 12.00 -8.71 -5.17
CA THR A 309 11.59 -9.38 -3.92
C THR A 309 10.82 -10.69 -4.17
N GLY A 310 11.00 -11.68 -3.29
CA GLY A 310 10.37 -13.00 -3.47
C GLY A 310 11.18 -13.91 -4.40
N SER A 311 11.45 -15.15 -3.99
CA SER A 311 12.11 -16.11 -4.87
C SER A 311 11.19 -16.54 -6.03
N SER A 312 11.76 -17.10 -7.10
CA SER A 312 10.98 -17.55 -8.26
C SER A 312 9.97 -18.65 -7.89
N GLU A 313 10.32 -19.52 -6.95
CA GLU A 313 9.48 -20.59 -6.43
C GLU A 313 8.33 -20.00 -5.59
N TRP A 314 8.64 -19.00 -4.76
CA TRP A 314 7.67 -18.32 -3.92
C TRP A 314 6.63 -17.56 -4.75
N THR A 315 7.07 -16.84 -5.78
CA THR A 315 6.18 -16.06 -6.65
C THR A 315 5.28 -16.97 -7.50
N LYS A 316 5.83 -18.05 -8.08
CA LYS A 316 5.06 -19.08 -8.80
C LYS A 316 3.98 -19.71 -7.95
N ALA A 317 4.30 -20.08 -6.71
CA ALA A 317 3.35 -20.74 -5.80
C ALA A 317 2.12 -19.87 -5.46
N ARG A 318 2.21 -18.55 -5.66
CA ARG A 318 1.14 -17.58 -5.37
C ARG A 318 0.47 -17.01 -6.62
N GLY A 319 0.85 -17.48 -7.81
CA GLY A 319 0.36 -16.89 -9.08
C GLY A 319 0.87 -15.48 -9.32
N GLU A 320 1.98 -15.10 -8.67
CA GLU A 320 2.62 -13.80 -8.82
C GLU A 320 3.78 -13.83 -9.85
N SER A 321 4.11 -15.00 -10.40
CA SER A 321 4.95 -15.11 -11.60
C SER A 321 4.07 -14.89 -12.82
N GLY A 322 4.41 -13.90 -13.66
CA GLY A 322 3.54 -13.42 -14.75
C GLY A 322 3.01 -14.46 -15.73
#